data_AF-A0AAW4Z332-F1
#
_entry.id   AF-A0AAW4Z332-F1
#
_cell.length_a   1.000
_cell.length_b   1.000
_cell.length_c   1.000
_cell.angle_alpha   90.00
_cell.angle_beta   90.00
_cell.angle_gamma   90.00
#
_symmetry.space_group_name_H-M   'P 1'
#
loop_
_entity.id
_entity.type
_entity.pdbx_description
1 polymer ?
#
loop_
_entity_poly.entity_id
_entity_poly.type
_entity_poly.pdbx_seq_one_letter_code
_entity_poly.pdbx_strand_id
1 'polypeptide(L)'
;MGRERNTIRRWLAGLAGCLVMAGHLSAAEVAERPEVRVIFDVSGSMRHNDPDQLAGKALELLVAMVPNGATAGIWTFGERVASPLPPAPVNPEWRDRARALAPRLVDYEQYTDIESAVYHAAMAEPNGVPIHLVLLTDGMIDLPPWRGSKPAIDASSREALLDELGPRLADEGVVIHAIAFSDEADLDLVERLAQMTGGLSASVAAPDALMGAFVDIVDRIYPSDRVPLTDRGFLVEPGLRGFTALLFRGEEPATLVAPDGRRYTAEDPPEGAEWRSEPHYELIQVPDPQAGQWRLEGGAGPNSRITVESPLNLQMSGVSSTLYLGFGVPVEAWFVREGEEVEADALPAHLRLTAELRDESGSAQSAVVLEQQEARFVGRLPAPALAGKAQLAVRAEGQGFRRQRVQPVNVLPAVAARHDEASRRVLLNAEHPLLDRHNTRLYGQLQGAHLAAEPTSERRWSIALPELDTALSVPLVLRGEATLDGETHELQLPRLVLFPSVATAIDQVDAGPALDVVRFHEELTPVREPRATSESPLPQPLEQAVRSIQQLPRVAQERWREWQPVLTRPLEEAMGDRRGAGALLAGGLLLLLVLLVAWRMAIRHRHAGSREEPHV
;
A
#
# COMPACT_ATOMS: atom_id res chain seq x y z
N MET A 1 7.67 52.04 63.11
CA MET A 1 8.20 50.91 62.31
C MET A 1 7.33 49.63 62.40
N GLY A 2 6.01 49.73 62.58
CA GLY A 2 5.13 48.54 62.74
C GLY A 2 4.06 48.34 61.66
N ARG A 3 3.78 49.34 60.82
CA ARG A 3 2.69 49.27 59.81
C ARG A 3 3.13 48.86 58.41
N GLU A 4 4.38 49.11 58.01
CA GLU A 4 4.87 48.76 56.66
C GLU A 4 5.25 47.27 56.50
N ARG A 5 5.59 46.55 57.59
CA ARG A 5 5.89 45.11 57.50
C ARG A 5 4.65 44.24 57.26
N ASN A 6 3.45 44.76 57.53
CA ASN A 6 2.21 43.97 57.43
C ASN A 6 1.57 44.04 56.04
N THR A 7 1.83 45.11 55.28
CA THR A 7 1.41 45.23 53.86
C THR A 7 2.30 44.34 52.98
N ILE A 8 3.61 44.34 53.18
CA ILE A 8 4.54 43.49 52.39
C ILE A 8 4.26 41.99 52.60
N ARG A 9 3.93 41.57 53.84
CA ARG A 9 3.52 40.17 54.13
C ARG A 9 2.21 39.76 53.47
N ARG A 10 1.24 40.68 53.31
CA ARG A 10 -0.03 40.41 52.62
C ARG A 10 0.13 40.33 51.10
N TRP A 11 1.01 41.16 50.53
CA TRP A 11 1.36 41.07 49.11
C TRP A 11 2.14 39.79 48.78
N LEU A 12 3.07 39.36 49.65
CA LEU A 12 3.78 38.08 49.48
C LEU A 12 2.88 36.85 49.68
N ALA A 13 1.89 36.90 50.59
CA ALA A 13 0.91 35.83 50.75
C ALA A 13 -0.07 35.73 49.57
N GLY A 14 -0.44 36.87 48.96
CA GLY A 14 -1.26 36.89 47.74
C GLY A 14 -0.50 36.34 46.52
N LEU A 15 0.79 36.63 46.40
CA LEU A 15 1.66 36.09 45.33
C LEU A 15 1.94 34.59 45.50
N ALA A 16 2.09 34.12 46.74
CA ALA A 16 2.20 32.68 47.03
C ALA A 16 0.87 31.93 46.77
N GLY A 17 -0.28 32.56 47.01
CA GLY A 17 -1.59 32.00 46.67
C GLY A 17 -1.84 31.88 45.16
N CYS A 18 -1.38 32.85 44.37
CA CYS A 18 -1.44 32.78 42.91
C CYS A 18 -0.43 31.77 42.31
N LEU A 19 0.71 31.53 42.98
CA LEU A 19 1.67 30.52 42.53
C LEU A 19 1.21 29.08 42.81
N VAL A 20 0.36 28.85 43.82
CA VAL A 20 -0.17 27.51 44.13
C VAL A 20 -1.41 27.16 43.26
N MET A 21 -2.16 28.16 42.77
CA MET A 21 -3.27 27.93 41.83
C MET A 21 -2.84 27.75 40.36
N ALA A 22 -1.58 28.05 40.02
CA ALA A 22 -1.04 27.81 38.67
C ALA A 22 -0.49 26.38 38.46
N GLY A 23 -0.48 25.54 39.51
CA GLY A 23 0.08 24.18 39.47
C GLY A 23 -0.90 23.07 39.05
N HIS A 24 -2.16 23.41 38.73
CA HIS A 24 -3.15 22.46 38.22
C HIS A 24 -3.58 22.79 36.78
N LEU A 25 -2.62 23.15 35.93
CA LEU A 25 -2.75 22.75 34.54
C LEU A 25 -2.44 21.26 34.52
N SER A 26 -3.49 20.45 34.59
CA SER A 26 -3.41 19.06 34.16
C SER A 26 -2.79 19.12 32.77
N ALA A 27 -1.55 18.67 32.64
CA ALA A 27 -1.01 18.35 31.33
C ALA A 27 -2.02 17.33 30.79
N ALA A 28 -2.79 17.73 29.79
CA ALA A 28 -3.55 16.79 29.00
C ALA A 28 -2.57 15.67 28.65
N GLU A 29 -2.91 14.43 28.98
CA GLU A 29 -2.19 13.28 28.46
C GLU A 29 -2.05 13.53 26.96
N VAL A 30 -0.83 13.83 26.53
CA VAL A 30 -0.51 13.91 25.12
C VAL A 30 -0.74 12.48 24.66
N ALA A 31 -1.91 12.24 24.07
CA ALA A 31 -2.27 10.95 23.48
C ALA A 31 -1.01 10.42 22.80
N GLU A 32 -0.50 9.28 23.28
CA GLU A 32 0.78 8.70 22.82
C GLU A 32 0.74 8.65 21.30
N ARG A 33 1.50 9.55 20.66
CA ARG A 33 1.50 9.65 19.20
C ARG A 33 2.52 8.66 18.71
N PRO A 34 2.13 7.64 17.91
CA PRO A 34 3.07 6.66 17.43
C PRO A 34 4.22 7.34 16.69
N GLU A 35 5.41 6.78 16.84
CA GLU A 35 6.58 7.23 16.11
C GLU A 35 6.64 6.51 14.75
N VAL A 36 6.82 7.26 13.67
CA VAL A 36 6.90 6.70 12.31
C VAL A 36 8.28 6.85 11.72
N ARG A 37 8.85 5.75 11.26
CA ARG A 37 10.18 5.72 10.64
C ARG A 37 10.06 5.12 9.26
N VAL A 38 10.38 5.89 8.24
CA VAL A 38 10.26 5.42 6.85
C VAL A 38 11.61 5.11 6.29
N ILE A 39 11.72 3.94 5.68
CA ILE A 39 12.96 3.34 5.20
C ILE A 39 12.82 3.21 3.69
N PHE A 40 13.58 4.01 2.96
CA PHE A 40 13.58 4.01 1.49
C PHE A 40 14.75 3.20 0.95
N ASP A 41 14.44 2.23 0.10
CA ASP A 41 15.42 1.53 -0.71
C ASP A 41 16.00 2.49 -1.75
N VAL A 42 17.33 2.58 -1.77
CA VAL A 42 18.10 3.34 -2.76
C VAL A 42 19.09 2.41 -3.46
N SER A 43 18.78 1.11 -3.57
CA SER A 43 19.62 0.15 -4.29
C SER A 43 19.58 0.32 -5.81
N GLY A 44 20.47 -0.37 -6.53
CA GLY A 44 20.66 -0.20 -7.97
C GLY A 44 19.49 -0.71 -8.80
N SER A 45 18.70 -1.64 -8.26
CA SER A 45 17.45 -2.12 -8.86
C SER A 45 16.41 -1.00 -8.99
N MET A 46 16.38 -0.05 -8.04
CA MET A 46 15.39 1.03 -8.00
C MET A 46 15.43 1.90 -9.26
N ARG A 47 16.58 1.98 -9.94
CA ARG A 47 16.69 2.69 -11.22
C ARG A 47 15.75 2.16 -12.30
N HIS A 48 15.45 0.86 -12.26
CA HIS A 48 14.59 0.19 -13.23
C HIS A 48 13.18 -0.01 -12.69
N ASN A 49 13.04 -0.27 -11.38
CA ASN A 49 11.76 -0.58 -10.74
C ASN A 49 11.00 0.67 -10.29
N ASP A 50 11.68 1.81 -10.09
CA ASP A 50 11.07 3.10 -9.80
C ASP A 50 11.47 4.19 -10.83
N PRO A 51 11.09 4.04 -12.11
CA PRO A 51 11.44 5.02 -13.15
C PRO A 51 10.76 6.38 -12.93
N ASP A 52 9.61 6.40 -12.24
CA ASP A 52 8.78 7.58 -12.00
C ASP A 52 9.10 8.28 -10.66
N GLN A 53 10.12 7.81 -9.93
CA GLN A 53 10.57 8.34 -8.63
C GLN A 53 9.44 8.39 -7.59
N LEU A 54 8.65 7.33 -7.57
CA LEU A 54 7.55 7.06 -6.68
C LEU A 54 7.96 7.10 -5.21
N ALA A 55 9.19 6.70 -4.85
CA ALA A 55 9.72 6.85 -3.50
C ALA A 55 9.69 8.33 -3.02
N GLY A 56 10.12 9.27 -3.88
CA GLY A 56 10.06 10.70 -3.60
C GLY A 56 8.63 11.22 -3.46
N LYS A 57 7.71 10.71 -4.29
CA LYS A 57 6.28 11.07 -4.23
C LYS A 57 5.61 10.55 -2.96
N ALA A 58 5.96 9.33 -2.52
CA ALA A 58 5.49 8.75 -1.27
C ALA A 58 5.98 9.57 -0.06
N LEU A 59 7.23 10.05 -0.10
CA LEU A 59 7.75 10.95 0.92
C LEU A 59 6.94 12.26 1.01
N GLU A 60 6.63 12.89 -0.12
CA GLU A 60 5.80 14.12 -0.12
C GLU A 60 4.41 13.88 0.51
N LEU A 61 3.79 12.75 0.20
CA LEU A 61 2.51 12.38 0.79
C LEU A 61 2.62 12.11 2.30
N LEU A 62 3.68 11.42 2.75
CA LEU A 62 3.94 11.26 4.18
C LEU A 62 4.03 12.60 4.88
N VAL A 63 4.86 13.50 4.33
CA VAL A 63 5.08 14.82 4.90
C VAL A 63 3.78 15.59 4.99
N ALA A 64 2.83 15.39 4.07
CA ALA A 64 1.51 15.99 4.15
C ALA A 64 0.63 15.39 5.24
N MET A 65 0.62 14.06 5.40
CA MET A 65 -0.40 13.36 6.17
C MET A 65 -0.04 13.12 7.64
N VAL A 66 1.25 13.11 8.01
CA VAL A 66 1.64 12.91 9.41
C VAL A 66 1.16 14.11 10.26
N PRO A 67 0.48 13.88 11.40
CA PRO A 67 -0.01 14.96 12.25
C PRO A 67 1.11 15.82 12.86
N ASN A 68 0.88 17.13 12.97
CA ASN A 68 1.81 18.06 13.64
C ASN A 68 2.08 17.65 15.08
N GLY A 69 3.34 17.41 15.45
CA GLY A 69 3.75 17.00 16.80
C GLY A 69 3.88 15.49 16.99
N ALA A 70 3.53 14.66 16.00
CA ALA A 70 3.95 13.26 15.98
C ALA A 70 5.46 13.16 15.73
N THR A 71 6.11 12.08 16.15
CA THR A 71 7.54 11.87 15.89
C THR A 71 7.72 11.14 14.56
N ALA A 72 8.54 11.68 13.66
CA ALA A 72 8.85 11.00 12.40
C ALA A 72 10.32 11.11 12.00
N GLY A 73 10.83 10.07 11.34
CA GLY A 73 12.20 10.00 10.81
C GLY A 73 12.28 9.29 9.45
N ILE A 74 13.36 9.53 8.72
CA ILE A 74 13.61 9.01 7.38
C ILE A 74 14.99 8.37 7.33
N TRP A 75 15.01 7.15 6.81
CA TRP A 75 16.18 6.33 6.53
C TRP A 75 16.26 6.01 5.04
N THR A 76 17.48 5.83 4.57
CA THR A 76 17.78 5.29 3.24
C THR A 76 18.72 4.11 3.39
N PHE A 77 18.55 3.09 2.57
CA PHE A 77 19.42 1.92 2.61
C PHE A 77 19.78 1.40 1.22
N GLY A 78 20.97 0.81 1.14
CA GLY A 78 21.50 0.08 0.00
C GLY A 78 22.62 -0.83 0.47
N GLU A 79 23.87 -0.51 0.15
CA GLU A 79 25.03 -1.14 0.80
C GLU A 79 25.23 -0.61 2.22
N ARG A 80 24.82 0.64 2.47
CA ARG A 80 24.91 1.32 3.77
C ARG A 80 23.55 1.83 4.19
N VAL A 81 23.36 1.91 5.51
CA VAL A 81 22.18 2.53 6.12
C VAL A 81 22.53 3.94 6.55
N ALA A 82 21.70 4.91 6.16
CA ALA A 82 21.82 6.29 6.59
C ALA A 82 20.48 6.80 7.13
N SER A 83 20.55 7.72 8.09
CA SER A 83 19.40 8.44 8.65
C SER A 83 19.47 9.91 8.22
N PRO A 84 19.14 10.26 6.96
CA PRO A 84 19.20 11.63 6.49
C PRO A 84 18.31 12.59 7.29
N LEU A 85 17.23 12.09 7.90
CA LEU A 85 16.42 12.85 8.85
C LEU A 85 16.09 11.98 10.08
N PRO A 86 16.87 12.10 11.16
CA PRO A 86 16.57 11.38 12.40
C PRO A 86 15.18 11.69 12.97
N PRO A 87 14.61 10.82 13.83
CA PRO A 87 13.34 11.06 14.50
C PRO A 87 13.28 12.42 15.20
N ALA A 88 12.27 13.18 14.86
CA ALA A 88 11.97 14.45 15.51
C ALA A 88 10.47 14.77 15.42
N PRO A 89 9.95 15.65 16.30
CA PRO A 89 8.57 16.11 16.20
C PRO A 89 8.30 16.79 14.86
N VAL A 90 7.23 16.37 14.19
CA VAL A 90 6.79 16.93 12.91
C VAL A 90 6.27 18.34 13.13
N ASN A 91 6.99 19.31 12.59
CA ASN A 91 6.68 20.74 12.58
C ASN A 91 7.02 21.31 11.19
N PRO A 92 6.71 22.60 10.90
CA PRO A 92 7.00 23.18 9.59
C PRO A 92 8.47 23.03 9.13
N GLU A 93 9.44 23.22 10.05
CA GLU A 93 10.86 23.05 9.74
C GLU A 93 11.22 21.60 9.39
N TRP A 94 10.67 20.62 10.11
CA TRP A 94 10.82 19.21 9.80
C TRP A 94 10.23 18.89 8.43
N ARG A 95 9.03 19.42 8.12
CA ARG A 95 8.38 19.22 6.81
C ARG A 95 9.24 19.76 5.68
N ASP A 96 9.80 20.96 5.82
CA ASP A 96 10.68 21.55 4.80
C ASP A 96 11.97 20.74 4.60
N ARG A 97 12.59 20.26 5.70
CA ARG A 97 13.77 19.39 5.61
C ARG A 97 13.45 18.05 4.96
N ALA A 98 12.32 17.44 5.29
CA ALA A 98 11.88 16.19 4.69
C ALA A 98 11.64 16.33 3.18
N ARG A 99 10.95 17.38 2.73
CA ARG A 99 10.74 17.67 1.29
C ARG A 99 12.05 17.85 0.53
N ALA A 100 13.03 18.51 1.14
CA ALA A 100 14.35 18.69 0.54
C ALA A 100 15.12 17.37 0.31
N LEU A 101 14.68 16.25 0.90
CA LEU A 101 15.27 14.93 0.69
C LEU A 101 14.73 14.19 -0.53
N ALA A 102 13.54 14.54 -1.04
CA ALA A 102 12.94 13.81 -2.17
C ALA A 102 13.88 13.67 -3.39
N PRO A 103 14.62 14.72 -3.82
CA PRO A 103 15.58 14.61 -4.92
C PRO A 103 16.83 13.78 -4.62
N ARG A 104 17.09 13.42 -3.35
CA ARG A 104 18.26 12.65 -2.90
C ARG A 104 17.98 11.17 -2.76
N LEU A 105 16.70 10.75 -2.84
CA LEU A 105 16.32 9.34 -2.81
C LEU A 105 16.72 8.58 -4.10
N VAL A 106 17.36 9.24 -5.06
CA VAL A 106 17.86 8.64 -6.31
C VAL A 106 19.39 8.47 -6.32
N ASP A 107 20.05 8.65 -5.17
CA ASP A 107 21.49 8.39 -5.01
C ASP A 107 21.74 6.87 -4.90
N TYR A 108 21.61 6.15 -6.02
CA TYR A 108 21.58 4.69 -6.02
C TYR A 108 22.89 4.02 -5.55
N GLU A 109 22.79 3.04 -4.65
CA GLU A 109 23.87 2.16 -4.18
C GLU A 109 23.79 0.76 -4.82
N GLN A 110 24.86 -0.03 -4.80
CA GLN A 110 24.93 -1.27 -5.59
C GLN A 110 24.12 -2.45 -5.00
N TYR A 111 24.08 -2.55 -3.68
CA TYR A 111 23.60 -3.72 -2.93
C TYR A 111 22.35 -3.39 -2.12
N THR A 112 21.70 -4.41 -1.56
CA THR A 112 20.43 -4.28 -0.84
C THR A 112 20.51 -5.01 0.51
N ASP A 113 20.72 -4.25 1.59
CA ASP A 113 20.88 -4.76 2.96
C ASP A 113 19.65 -4.44 3.84
N ILE A 114 18.55 -5.17 3.59
CA ILE A 114 17.27 -4.96 4.30
C ILE A 114 17.42 -5.26 5.80
N GLU A 115 18.17 -6.30 6.17
CA GLU A 115 18.39 -6.68 7.57
C GLU A 115 19.00 -5.52 8.37
N SER A 116 20.11 -4.94 7.88
CA SER A 116 20.75 -3.82 8.56
C SER A 116 19.84 -2.60 8.58
N ALA A 117 19.08 -2.36 7.50
CA ALA A 117 18.15 -1.23 7.43
C ALA A 117 17.08 -1.31 8.52
N VAL A 118 16.41 -2.46 8.64
CA VAL A 118 15.40 -2.71 9.67
C VAL A 118 16.03 -2.65 11.06
N TYR A 119 17.18 -3.28 11.26
CA TYR A 119 17.88 -3.26 12.55
C TYR A 119 18.20 -1.84 13.02
N HIS A 120 18.84 -1.03 12.17
CA HIS A 120 19.23 0.34 12.53
C HIS A 120 18.05 1.30 12.63
N ALA A 121 17.01 1.11 11.82
CA ALA A 121 15.81 1.93 11.89
C ALA A 121 14.93 1.54 13.09
N ALA A 122 14.98 0.31 13.59
CA ALA A 122 14.26 -0.10 14.79
C ALA A 122 14.92 0.39 16.08
N MET A 123 16.24 0.64 16.08
CA MET A 123 16.97 1.09 17.26
C MET A 123 16.41 2.40 17.80
N ALA A 124 15.84 2.36 19.00
CA ALA A 124 15.26 3.51 19.68
C ALA A 124 15.67 3.52 21.16
N GLU A 125 15.68 4.71 21.77
CA GLU A 125 15.66 4.77 23.22
C GLU A 125 14.27 4.33 23.71
N PRO A 126 14.17 3.43 24.69
CA PRO A 126 12.89 3.00 25.22
C PRO A 126 12.15 4.19 25.85
N ASN A 127 11.20 4.75 25.11
CA ASN A 127 10.37 5.88 25.53
C ASN A 127 8.90 5.48 25.71
N GLY A 128 8.57 4.21 25.51
CA GLY A 128 7.22 3.66 25.64
C GLY A 128 6.29 3.97 24.45
N VAL A 129 6.76 4.72 23.45
CA VAL A 129 5.96 5.10 22.29
C VAL A 129 5.98 3.96 21.25
N PRO A 130 4.83 3.51 20.73
CA PRO A 130 4.79 2.53 19.65
C PRO A 130 5.55 3.02 18.41
N ILE A 131 6.42 2.16 17.85
CA ILE A 131 7.23 2.48 16.67
C ILE A 131 6.65 1.75 15.47
N HIS A 132 6.35 2.51 14.43
CA HIS A 132 5.95 1.99 13.12
C HIS A 132 7.08 2.22 12.11
N LEU A 133 7.64 1.12 11.59
CA LEU A 133 8.55 1.15 10.46
C LEU A 133 7.73 1.05 9.17
N VAL A 134 8.02 1.88 8.17
CA VAL A 134 7.46 1.76 6.83
C VAL A 134 8.60 1.48 5.86
N LEU A 135 8.75 0.22 5.48
CA LEU A 135 9.78 -0.25 4.55
C LEU A 135 9.26 -0.16 3.12
N LEU A 136 9.95 0.59 2.27
CA LEU A 136 9.72 0.60 0.83
C LEU A 136 10.93 -0.07 0.18
N THR A 137 10.71 -1.18 -0.52
CA THR A 137 11.78 -1.95 -1.17
C THR A 137 11.33 -2.49 -2.51
N ASP A 138 12.25 -2.65 -3.45
CA ASP A 138 11.98 -3.14 -4.80
C ASP A 138 12.71 -4.45 -5.12
N GLY A 139 13.42 -5.01 -4.14
CA GLY A 139 14.44 -6.00 -4.40
C GLY A 139 14.47 -7.12 -3.38
N MET A 140 15.31 -8.09 -3.69
CA MET A 140 15.71 -9.16 -2.78
C MET A 140 16.90 -8.68 -1.96
N ILE A 141 17.15 -9.35 -0.83
CA ILE A 141 18.41 -9.15 -0.10
C ILE A 141 19.56 -9.52 -1.03
N ASP A 142 20.44 -8.56 -1.29
CA ASP A 142 21.63 -8.71 -2.13
C ASP A 142 22.83 -8.09 -1.41
N LEU A 143 23.44 -8.86 -0.51
CA LEU A 143 24.57 -8.38 0.28
C LEU A 143 25.88 -8.46 -0.53
N PRO A 144 26.85 -7.59 -0.27
CA PRO A 144 28.09 -7.60 -1.04
C PRO A 144 28.91 -8.91 -0.86
N PRO A 145 29.57 -9.41 -1.91
CA PRO A 145 30.27 -10.69 -1.89
C PRO A 145 31.50 -10.72 -0.97
N TRP A 146 31.98 -9.55 -0.51
CA TRP A 146 33.04 -9.48 0.49
C TRP A 146 32.54 -9.83 1.91
N ARG A 147 31.22 -9.84 2.16
CA ARG A 147 30.62 -10.33 3.42
C ARG A 147 30.47 -11.86 3.45
N GLY A 148 30.54 -12.53 2.29
CA GLY A 148 30.65 -13.99 2.18
C GLY A 148 30.12 -14.54 0.86
N SER A 149 29.96 -15.87 0.78
CA SER A 149 29.59 -16.56 -0.45
C SER A 149 28.08 -16.55 -0.76
N LYS A 150 27.71 -16.07 -1.95
CA LYS A 150 26.32 -16.15 -2.46
C LYS A 150 25.95 -17.56 -2.93
N PRO A 151 24.68 -17.97 -2.82
CA PRO A 151 23.54 -17.23 -2.23
C PRO A 151 23.43 -17.37 -0.71
N ALA A 152 24.36 -18.09 -0.07
CA ALA A 152 24.25 -18.48 1.34
C ALA A 152 24.20 -17.27 2.30
N ILE A 153 24.90 -16.17 2.00
CA ILE A 153 24.84 -14.98 2.88
C ILE A 153 23.48 -14.28 2.81
N ASP A 154 22.90 -14.22 1.62
CA ASP A 154 21.61 -13.55 1.40
C ASP A 154 20.50 -14.36 2.07
N ALA A 155 20.53 -15.69 1.91
CA ALA A 155 19.63 -16.61 2.59
C ALA A 155 19.78 -16.54 4.13
N SER A 156 21.01 -16.49 4.64
CA SER A 156 21.26 -16.36 6.08
C SER A 156 20.76 -15.03 6.65
N SER A 157 20.90 -13.93 5.89
CA SER A 157 20.39 -12.61 6.30
C SER A 157 18.86 -12.58 6.31
N ARG A 158 18.24 -13.19 5.29
CA ARG A 158 16.79 -13.41 5.23
C ARG A 158 16.27 -14.23 6.42
N GLU A 159 16.94 -15.32 6.76
CA GLU A 159 16.62 -16.17 7.91
C GLU A 159 16.77 -15.40 9.22
N ALA A 160 17.88 -14.68 9.43
CA ALA A 160 18.08 -13.86 10.62
C ALA A 160 16.98 -12.79 10.78
N LEU A 161 16.55 -12.19 9.66
CA LEU A 161 15.48 -11.19 9.65
C LEU A 161 14.13 -11.79 10.07
N LEU A 162 13.80 -13.00 9.62
CA LEU A 162 12.52 -13.67 9.91
C LEU A 162 12.49 -14.43 11.23
N ASP A 163 13.59 -15.08 11.61
CA ASP A 163 13.61 -16.03 12.73
C ASP A 163 14.18 -15.40 14.01
N GLU A 164 14.94 -14.30 13.91
CA GLU A 164 15.52 -13.62 15.06
C GLU A 164 15.03 -12.17 15.22
N LEU A 165 15.21 -11.33 14.19
CA LEU A 165 14.91 -9.90 14.29
C LEU A 165 13.40 -9.63 14.33
N GLY A 166 12.64 -10.19 13.39
CA GLY A 166 11.18 -10.01 13.31
C GLY A 166 10.45 -10.35 14.62
N PRO A 167 10.66 -11.54 15.22
CA PRO A 167 10.03 -11.93 16.47
C PRO A 167 10.42 -10.99 17.62
N ARG A 168 11.71 -10.63 17.72
CA ARG A 168 12.18 -9.68 18.73
C ARG A 168 11.50 -8.31 18.60
N LEU A 169 11.37 -7.80 17.38
CA LEU A 169 10.72 -6.52 17.12
C LEU A 169 9.21 -6.56 17.44
N ALA A 170 8.54 -7.67 17.12
CA ALA A 170 7.15 -7.88 17.51
C ALA A 170 6.97 -7.87 19.04
N ASP A 171 7.87 -8.55 19.78
CA ASP A 171 7.87 -8.56 21.25
C ASP A 171 8.16 -7.16 21.86
N GLU A 172 8.98 -6.36 21.17
CA GLU A 172 9.27 -4.96 21.54
C GLU A 172 8.15 -3.98 21.14
N GLY A 173 7.08 -4.45 20.48
CA GLY A 173 5.96 -3.61 20.03
C GLY A 173 6.26 -2.76 18.80
N VAL A 174 7.29 -3.10 18.03
CA VAL A 174 7.64 -2.46 16.77
C VAL A 174 6.84 -3.09 15.64
N VAL A 175 6.09 -2.27 14.90
CA VAL A 175 5.24 -2.70 13.79
C VAL A 175 5.93 -2.38 12.47
N ILE A 176 6.08 -3.36 11.59
CA ILE A 176 6.67 -3.16 10.25
C ILE A 176 5.56 -3.17 9.22
N HIS A 177 5.37 -2.04 8.53
CA HIS A 177 4.62 -1.96 7.29
C HIS A 177 5.60 -2.08 6.14
N ALA A 178 5.21 -2.78 5.07
CA ALA A 178 6.10 -3.00 3.93
C ALA A 178 5.38 -2.78 2.60
N ILE A 179 6.04 -2.08 1.69
CA ILE A 179 5.56 -1.87 0.33
C ILE A 179 6.63 -2.32 -0.66
N ALA A 180 6.28 -3.29 -1.50
CA ALA A 180 7.10 -3.81 -2.57
C ALA A 180 6.75 -3.11 -3.90
N PHE A 181 7.73 -2.53 -4.59
CA PHE A 181 7.50 -1.80 -5.86
C PHE A 181 7.23 -2.70 -7.08
N SER A 182 7.49 -4.00 -6.97
CA SER A 182 7.28 -4.92 -8.08
C SER A 182 7.20 -6.36 -7.61
N ASP A 183 6.80 -7.25 -8.52
CA ASP A 183 6.72 -8.69 -8.25
C ASP A 183 8.11 -9.36 -8.21
N GLU A 184 9.17 -8.63 -8.58
CA GLU A 184 10.57 -9.08 -8.47
C GLU A 184 11.14 -8.94 -7.05
N ALA A 185 10.47 -8.21 -6.16
CA ALA A 185 10.85 -8.12 -4.75
C ALA A 185 10.61 -9.44 -4.01
N ASP A 186 11.26 -9.65 -2.87
CA ASP A 186 10.97 -10.79 -1.99
C ASP A 186 9.63 -10.57 -1.25
N LEU A 187 8.52 -10.79 -1.96
CA LEU A 187 7.15 -10.59 -1.47
C LEU A 187 6.88 -11.42 -0.20
N ASP A 188 7.36 -12.67 -0.16
CA ASP A 188 7.20 -13.54 1.02
C ASP A 188 7.90 -12.95 2.25
N LEU A 189 9.11 -12.40 2.11
CA LEU A 189 9.82 -11.75 3.21
C LEU A 189 9.03 -10.55 3.76
N VAL A 190 8.60 -9.63 2.89
CA VAL A 190 7.91 -8.40 3.32
C VAL A 190 6.54 -8.68 3.91
N GLU A 191 5.79 -9.63 3.34
CA GLU A 191 4.49 -10.05 3.87
C GLU A 191 4.64 -10.69 5.25
N ARG A 192 5.62 -11.59 5.42
CA ARG A 192 5.87 -12.25 6.70
C ARG A 192 6.29 -11.28 7.78
N LEU A 193 7.21 -10.36 7.47
CA LEU A 193 7.62 -9.33 8.43
C LEU A 193 6.45 -8.46 8.87
N ALA A 194 5.63 -8.03 7.92
CA ALA A 194 4.45 -7.23 8.22
C ALA A 194 3.44 -8.02 9.06
N GLN A 195 3.10 -9.24 8.66
CA GLN A 195 2.15 -10.08 9.39
C GLN A 195 2.61 -10.38 10.82
N MET A 196 3.88 -10.76 10.99
CA MET A 196 4.47 -11.12 12.29
C MET A 196 4.48 -9.94 13.27
N THR A 197 4.74 -8.74 12.77
CA THR A 197 4.77 -7.51 13.57
C THR A 197 3.42 -6.78 13.62
N GLY A 198 2.39 -7.33 12.97
CA GLY A 198 1.03 -6.75 12.93
C GLY A 198 0.87 -5.53 12.02
N GLY A 199 1.79 -5.31 11.08
CA GLY A 199 1.74 -4.26 10.08
C GLY A 199 1.06 -4.67 8.77
N LEU A 200 1.03 -3.77 7.80
CA LEU A 200 0.39 -3.97 6.49
C LEU A 200 1.46 -4.22 5.43
N SER A 201 1.18 -5.11 4.48
CA SER A 201 2.02 -5.33 3.30
C SER A 201 1.26 -4.99 2.02
N ALA A 202 1.97 -4.53 0.99
CA ALA A 202 1.40 -4.38 -0.36
C ALA A 202 2.46 -4.60 -1.44
N SER A 203 2.12 -5.34 -2.50
CA SER A 203 2.84 -5.30 -3.79
C SER A 203 2.17 -4.27 -4.69
N VAL A 204 2.94 -3.33 -5.23
CA VAL A 204 2.44 -2.21 -6.02
C VAL A 204 3.36 -1.93 -7.21
N ALA A 205 2.93 -2.30 -8.41
CA ALA A 205 3.67 -1.99 -9.64
C ALA A 205 3.31 -0.63 -10.26
N ALA A 206 2.28 0.05 -9.74
CA ALA A 206 1.74 1.28 -10.31
C ALA A 206 1.79 2.46 -9.31
N PRO A 207 2.00 3.70 -9.79
CA PRO A 207 2.07 4.89 -8.94
C PRO A 207 0.86 5.05 -8.01
N ASP A 208 -0.35 4.96 -8.55
CA ASP A 208 -1.57 5.20 -7.78
C ASP A 208 -1.82 4.11 -6.73
N ALA A 209 -1.41 2.86 -7.02
CA ALA A 209 -1.49 1.75 -6.08
C ALA A 209 -0.53 1.94 -4.90
N LEU A 210 0.70 2.40 -5.16
CA LEU A 210 1.66 2.74 -4.11
C LEU A 210 1.11 3.82 -3.18
N MET A 211 0.57 4.89 -3.75
CA MET A 211 0.02 5.97 -2.93
C MET A 211 -1.18 5.49 -2.09
N GLY A 212 -2.05 4.64 -2.65
CA GLY A 212 -3.13 4.00 -1.92
C GLY A 212 -2.63 3.15 -0.74
N ALA A 213 -1.65 2.27 -0.98
CA ALA A 213 -1.05 1.45 0.08
C ALA A 213 -0.41 2.31 1.18
N PHE A 214 0.25 3.40 0.79
CA PHE A 214 0.82 4.35 1.74
C PHE A 214 -0.25 5.05 2.58
N VAL A 215 -1.37 5.43 1.95
CA VAL A 215 -2.52 6.00 2.65
C VAL A 215 -3.06 5.04 3.69
N ASP A 216 -3.23 3.77 3.33
CA ASP A 216 -3.72 2.74 4.25
C ASP A 216 -2.78 2.56 5.45
N ILE A 217 -1.47 2.59 5.23
CA ILE A 217 -0.47 2.53 6.31
C ILE A 217 -0.57 3.73 7.23
N VAL A 218 -0.68 4.96 6.70
CA VAL A 218 -0.81 6.14 7.55
C VAL A 218 -2.14 6.13 8.31
N ASP A 219 -3.21 5.58 7.73
CA ASP A 219 -4.50 5.42 8.42
C ASP A 219 -4.50 4.40 9.53
N ARG A 220 -3.70 3.36 9.33
CA ARG A 220 -3.43 2.35 10.34
C ARG A 220 -2.72 2.95 11.55
N ILE A 221 -1.81 3.89 11.31
CA ILE A 221 -1.00 4.53 12.35
C ILE A 221 -1.73 5.70 13.02
N TYR A 222 -2.38 6.55 12.22
CA TYR A 222 -3.09 7.75 12.66
C TYR A 222 -4.56 7.71 12.21
N PRO A 223 -5.37 6.82 12.80
CA PRO A 223 -6.76 6.74 12.42
C PRO A 223 -7.48 8.05 12.75
N SER A 224 -8.27 8.51 11.78
CA SER A 224 -8.89 9.83 11.78
C SER A 224 -10.34 9.76 11.32
N ASP A 225 -11.12 10.74 11.77
CA ASP A 225 -12.51 10.88 11.38
C ASP A 225 -12.62 11.39 9.96
N ARG A 226 -13.55 10.79 9.20
CA ARG A 226 -13.83 11.15 7.81
C ARG A 226 -15.30 11.41 7.62
N VAL A 227 -15.61 12.08 6.53
CA VAL A 227 -16.96 12.14 5.97
C VAL A 227 -17.02 11.27 4.71
N PRO A 228 -18.15 10.62 4.41
CA PRO A 228 -18.32 9.89 3.16
C PRO A 228 -18.18 10.81 1.94
N LEU A 229 -17.26 10.46 1.04
CA LEU A 229 -17.10 11.09 -0.26
C LEU A 229 -17.90 10.30 -1.31
N THR A 230 -18.69 11.02 -2.10
CA THR A 230 -19.43 10.49 -3.25
C THR A 230 -19.04 11.25 -4.51
N ASP A 231 -19.40 10.75 -5.69
CA ASP A 231 -19.17 11.45 -6.96
C ASP A 231 -19.74 12.87 -7.01
N ARG A 232 -20.72 13.19 -6.14
CA ARG A 232 -21.36 14.51 -6.06
C ARG A 232 -20.80 15.41 -4.96
N GLY A 233 -19.85 14.92 -4.16
CA GLY A 233 -19.23 15.61 -3.03
C GLY A 233 -19.53 14.98 -1.67
N PHE A 234 -19.51 15.81 -0.62
CA PHE A 234 -19.53 15.39 0.78
C PHE A 234 -20.27 16.40 1.68
N LEU A 235 -20.74 15.94 2.84
CA LEU A 235 -21.45 16.77 3.82
C LEU A 235 -20.47 17.27 4.89
N VAL A 236 -20.44 18.58 5.10
CA VAL A 236 -19.69 19.22 6.20
C VAL A 236 -20.66 19.53 7.33
N GLU A 237 -20.38 18.96 8.50
CA GLU A 237 -21.18 19.15 9.72
C GLU A 237 -20.95 20.54 10.32
N PRO A 238 -21.94 21.12 11.04
CA PRO A 238 -21.74 22.34 11.80
C PRO A 238 -20.67 22.17 12.90
N GLY A 239 -19.77 23.14 13.04
CA GLY A 239 -18.78 23.16 14.12
C GLY A 239 -17.51 22.35 13.85
N LEU A 240 -17.28 21.91 12.61
CA LEU A 240 -15.96 21.43 12.19
C LEU A 240 -14.95 22.58 12.18
N ARG A 241 -13.74 22.34 12.70
CA ARG A 241 -12.63 23.30 12.68
C ARG A 241 -11.93 23.35 11.33
N GLY A 242 -12.03 22.26 10.57
CA GLY A 242 -11.40 22.13 9.27
C GLY A 242 -11.74 20.81 8.60
N PHE A 243 -11.47 20.74 7.30
CA PHE A 243 -11.34 19.46 6.61
C PHE A 243 -10.09 19.46 5.72
N THR A 244 -9.57 18.25 5.50
CA THR A 244 -8.50 17.99 4.55
C THR A 244 -9.04 17.04 3.49
N ALA A 245 -9.11 17.52 2.24
CA ALA A 245 -9.41 16.70 1.08
C ALA A 245 -8.10 16.18 0.48
N LEU A 246 -7.91 14.87 0.48
CA LEU A 246 -6.89 14.20 -0.33
C LEU A 246 -7.62 13.57 -1.51
N LEU A 247 -7.44 14.16 -2.69
CA LEU A 247 -8.14 13.78 -3.91
C LEU A 247 -7.12 13.20 -4.89
N PHE A 248 -7.17 11.90 -5.14
CA PHE A 248 -6.40 11.32 -6.24
C PHE A 248 -6.94 11.85 -7.57
N ARG A 249 -6.03 12.21 -8.47
CA ARG A 249 -6.35 12.94 -9.70
C ARG A 249 -7.29 12.10 -10.57
N GLY A 250 -8.44 12.68 -10.90
CA GLY A 250 -9.36 12.17 -11.92
C GLY A 250 -8.95 12.57 -13.34
N GLU A 251 -9.88 12.50 -14.28
CA GLU A 251 -9.65 12.96 -15.67
C GLU A 251 -9.50 14.50 -15.76
N GLU A 252 -10.16 15.22 -14.86
CA GLU A 252 -10.18 16.68 -14.81
C GLU A 252 -9.64 17.21 -13.48
N PRO A 253 -9.09 18.44 -13.44
CA PRO A 253 -8.65 19.09 -12.19
C PRO A 253 -9.80 19.24 -11.19
N ALA A 254 -9.50 19.12 -9.90
CA ALA A 254 -10.52 19.24 -8.87
C ALA A 254 -11.04 20.68 -8.77
N THR A 255 -12.36 20.83 -8.73
CA THR A 255 -13.01 22.09 -8.32
C THR A 255 -13.92 21.84 -7.14
N LEU A 256 -13.71 22.58 -6.06
CA LEU A 256 -14.60 22.53 -4.89
C LEU A 256 -15.68 23.58 -5.01
N VAL A 257 -16.94 23.17 -4.81
CA VAL A 257 -18.09 24.08 -4.76
C VAL A 257 -18.65 24.09 -3.36
N ALA A 258 -18.58 25.25 -2.71
CA ALA A 258 -19.12 25.45 -1.37
C ALA A 258 -20.67 25.40 -1.36
N PRO A 259 -21.29 25.23 -0.17
CA PRO A 259 -22.75 25.21 -0.03
C PRO A 259 -23.47 26.46 -0.57
N ASP A 260 -22.80 27.61 -0.59
CA ASP A 260 -23.32 28.86 -1.16
C ASP A 260 -23.15 29.00 -2.69
N GLY A 261 -22.50 28.02 -3.34
CA GLY A 261 -22.27 27.97 -4.77
C GLY A 261 -20.97 28.61 -5.25
N ARG A 262 -20.15 29.19 -4.35
CA ARG A 262 -18.80 29.65 -4.71
C ARG A 262 -17.93 28.46 -5.14
N ARG A 263 -17.12 28.68 -6.18
CA ARG A 263 -16.23 27.69 -6.78
C ARG A 263 -14.80 28.04 -6.41
N TYR A 264 -14.01 27.04 -6.08
CA TYR A 264 -12.61 27.18 -5.71
C TYR A 264 -11.73 26.23 -6.52
N THR A 265 -10.58 26.72 -6.94
CA THR A 265 -9.56 25.95 -7.69
C THR A 265 -8.19 26.14 -7.04
N ALA A 266 -7.17 25.46 -7.57
CA ALA A 266 -5.80 25.62 -7.10
C ALA A 266 -5.28 27.08 -7.23
N GLU A 267 -5.76 27.83 -8.23
CA GLU A 267 -5.37 29.23 -8.46
C GLU A 267 -6.17 30.23 -7.61
N ASP A 268 -7.39 29.85 -7.20
CA ASP A 268 -8.28 30.65 -6.35
C ASP A 268 -8.84 29.77 -5.21
N PRO A 269 -7.99 29.40 -4.23
CA PRO A 269 -8.40 28.55 -3.13
C PRO A 269 -9.30 29.31 -2.14
N PRO A 270 -10.05 28.60 -1.27
CA PRO A 270 -10.79 29.24 -0.19
C PRO A 270 -9.87 30.09 0.70
N GLU A 271 -10.42 31.13 1.33
CA GLU A 271 -9.66 32.00 2.21
C GLU A 271 -9.02 31.19 3.36
N GLY A 272 -7.71 31.35 3.55
CA GLY A 272 -6.94 30.62 4.57
C GLY A 272 -6.69 29.14 4.25
N ALA A 273 -7.17 28.63 3.11
CA ALA A 273 -6.92 27.25 2.72
C ALA A 273 -5.52 27.07 2.13
N GLU A 274 -4.94 25.90 2.37
CA GLU A 274 -3.74 25.44 1.68
C GLU A 274 -4.16 24.46 0.58
N TRP A 275 -3.89 24.82 -0.67
CA TRP A 275 -4.13 23.95 -1.82
C TRP A 275 -2.81 23.57 -2.48
N ARG A 276 -2.50 22.28 -2.49
CA ARG A 276 -1.35 21.72 -3.20
C ARG A 276 -1.83 20.82 -4.33
N SER A 277 -1.42 21.12 -5.55
CA SER A 277 -1.68 20.29 -6.73
C SER A 277 -0.40 19.56 -7.10
N GLU A 278 -0.40 18.24 -6.92
CA GLU A 278 0.69 17.35 -7.28
C GLU A 278 0.30 16.52 -8.52
N PRO A 279 1.24 15.85 -9.22
CA PRO A 279 0.92 15.13 -10.45
C PRO A 279 -0.14 14.04 -10.33
N HIS A 280 -0.27 13.39 -9.16
CA HIS A 280 -1.17 12.25 -8.93
C HIS A 280 -2.31 12.55 -7.93
N TYR A 281 -2.22 13.66 -7.20
CA TYR A 281 -3.21 13.99 -6.18
C TYR A 281 -3.28 15.50 -5.92
N GLU A 282 -4.38 15.92 -5.34
CA GLU A 282 -4.57 17.25 -4.78
C GLU A 282 -4.78 17.14 -3.28
N LEU A 283 -4.11 18.00 -2.52
CA LEU A 283 -4.26 18.12 -1.08
C LEU A 283 -4.81 19.50 -0.77
N ILE A 284 -6.02 19.55 -0.23
CA ILE A 284 -6.75 20.79 0.04
C ILE A 284 -7.11 20.82 1.52
N GLN A 285 -6.51 21.74 2.27
CA GLN A 285 -6.79 21.94 3.69
C GLN A 285 -7.63 23.21 3.84
N VAL A 286 -8.88 23.07 4.26
CA VAL A 286 -9.81 24.19 4.42
C VAL A 286 -10.11 24.38 5.91
N PRO A 287 -9.63 25.47 6.54
CA PRO A 287 -10.01 25.82 7.90
C PRO A 287 -11.43 26.40 7.93
N ASP A 288 -12.10 26.25 9.08
CA ASP A 288 -13.43 26.80 9.39
C ASP A 288 -14.45 26.73 8.21
N PRO A 289 -14.69 25.53 7.64
CA PRO A 289 -15.48 25.36 6.44
C PRO A 289 -16.95 25.69 6.66
N GLN A 290 -17.62 26.22 5.62
CA GLN A 290 -19.06 26.41 5.66
C GLN A 290 -19.79 25.06 5.83
N ALA A 291 -20.68 24.97 6.82
CA ALA A 291 -21.53 23.81 7.02
C ALA A 291 -22.51 23.62 5.85
N GLY A 292 -22.73 22.37 5.45
CA GLY A 292 -23.64 22.00 4.37
C GLY A 292 -23.01 21.08 3.33
N GLN A 293 -23.70 20.95 2.20
CA GLN A 293 -23.26 20.08 1.11
C GLN A 293 -22.18 20.78 0.27
N TRP A 294 -20.96 20.25 0.31
CA TRP A 294 -19.91 20.60 -0.63
C TRP A 294 -20.02 19.68 -1.84
N ARG A 295 -19.74 20.22 -3.03
CA ARG A 295 -19.64 19.42 -4.26
C ARG A 295 -18.21 19.39 -4.76
N LEU A 296 -17.84 18.25 -5.32
CA LEU A 296 -16.60 18.07 -6.03
C LEU A 296 -16.92 17.93 -7.52
N GLU A 297 -16.25 18.73 -8.34
CA GLU A 297 -16.27 18.62 -9.80
C GLU A 297 -14.88 18.14 -10.27
N GLY A 298 -14.85 17.42 -11.39
CA GLY A 298 -13.65 16.77 -11.95
C GLY A 298 -13.44 15.31 -11.53
N GLY A 299 -14.27 14.84 -10.58
CA GLY A 299 -14.22 13.47 -10.07
C GLY A 299 -13.07 13.25 -9.10
N ALA A 300 -13.17 12.19 -8.29
CA ALA A 300 -12.09 11.78 -7.40
C ALA A 300 -11.68 10.36 -7.79
N GLY A 301 -10.37 10.13 -7.92
CA GLY A 301 -9.84 8.79 -8.12
C GLY A 301 -10.17 7.86 -6.94
N PRO A 302 -9.96 6.54 -7.09
CA PRO A 302 -10.08 5.60 -5.98
C PRO A 302 -9.17 6.04 -4.81
N ASN A 303 -9.56 5.71 -3.58
CA ASN A 303 -8.85 6.09 -2.34
C ASN A 303 -8.89 7.59 -1.97
N SER A 304 -9.58 8.42 -2.76
CA SER A 304 -9.83 9.82 -2.39
C SER A 304 -10.70 9.91 -1.14
N ARG A 305 -10.45 10.92 -0.31
CA ARG A 305 -11.06 11.02 1.01
C ARG A 305 -11.09 12.43 1.55
N ILE A 306 -12.01 12.63 2.49
CA ILE A 306 -12.15 13.88 3.25
C ILE A 306 -12.00 13.54 4.72
N THR A 307 -10.88 13.95 5.30
CA THR A 307 -10.63 13.87 6.74
C THR A 307 -11.13 15.15 7.40
N VAL A 308 -11.75 15.05 8.57
CA VAL A 308 -12.31 16.20 9.27
C VAL A 308 -11.63 16.44 10.61
N GLU A 309 -11.48 17.71 10.96
CA GLU A 309 -11.06 18.13 12.30
C GLU A 309 -12.29 18.63 13.07
N SER A 310 -12.61 17.96 14.17
CA SER A 310 -13.80 18.23 14.97
C SER A 310 -13.51 18.17 16.47
N PRO A 311 -14.20 18.96 17.31
CA PRO A 311 -14.17 18.76 18.76
C PRO A 311 -14.76 17.41 19.19
N LEU A 312 -15.74 16.90 18.45
CA LEU A 312 -16.36 15.59 18.67
C LEU A 312 -15.60 14.58 17.81
N ASN A 313 -15.10 13.47 18.36
CA ASN A 313 -14.32 12.48 17.63
C ASN A 313 -14.94 11.09 17.79
N LEU A 314 -15.05 10.34 16.70
CA LEU A 314 -15.48 8.95 16.72
C LEU A 314 -14.27 8.06 17.09
N GLN A 315 -14.39 7.36 18.21
CA GLN A 315 -13.43 6.38 18.67
C GLN A 315 -13.94 4.96 18.39
N MET A 316 -13.01 4.02 18.28
CA MET A 316 -13.29 2.61 18.04
C MET A 316 -12.29 1.74 18.81
N SER A 317 -12.78 0.63 19.37
CA SER A 317 -11.99 -0.41 20.05
C SER A 317 -12.47 -1.80 19.63
N GLY A 318 -11.76 -2.83 20.08
CA GLY A 318 -12.08 -4.24 19.80
C GLY A 318 -11.57 -4.75 18.44
N VAL A 319 -11.08 -3.87 17.58
CA VAL A 319 -10.57 -4.23 16.24
C VAL A 319 -9.04 -4.33 16.26
N SER A 320 -8.54 -5.56 16.11
CA SER A 320 -7.10 -5.86 15.99
C SER A 320 -6.53 -5.47 14.62
N SER A 321 -5.20 -5.50 14.47
CA SER A 321 -4.53 -5.41 13.15
C SER A 321 -4.89 -6.52 12.20
N THR A 322 -5.01 -7.68 12.79
CA THR A 322 -5.16 -8.94 12.09
C THR A 322 -6.46 -9.54 12.56
N LEU A 323 -7.38 -9.69 11.64
CA LEU A 323 -8.60 -10.46 11.78
C LEU A 323 -8.34 -11.88 11.29
N TYR A 324 -9.14 -12.84 11.74
CA TYR A 324 -8.95 -14.24 11.41
C TYR A 324 -10.22 -14.83 10.80
N LEU A 325 -10.05 -15.63 9.74
CA LEU A 325 -11.14 -16.36 9.11
C LEU A 325 -11.86 -17.26 10.13
N GLY A 326 -13.19 -17.25 10.10
CA GLY A 326 -14.02 -18.01 11.04
C GLY A 326 -14.21 -17.37 12.43
N PHE A 327 -13.56 -16.25 12.71
CA PHE A 327 -13.68 -15.52 13.99
C PHE A 327 -14.44 -14.21 13.82
N GLY A 328 -15.55 -14.07 14.54
CA GLY A 328 -16.33 -12.82 14.57
C GLY A 328 -15.58 -11.70 15.28
N VAL A 329 -15.68 -10.48 14.75
CA VAL A 329 -14.90 -9.33 15.24
C VAL A 329 -15.75 -8.52 16.21
N PRO A 330 -15.37 -8.39 17.49
CA PRO A 330 -16.03 -7.46 18.38
C PRO A 330 -15.72 -6.02 17.93
N VAL A 331 -16.75 -5.20 17.83
CA VAL A 331 -16.61 -3.79 17.48
C VAL A 331 -17.32 -2.96 18.54
N GLU A 332 -16.59 -2.04 19.13
CA GLU A 332 -17.11 -1.04 20.05
C GLU A 332 -16.73 0.34 19.52
N ALA A 333 -17.67 1.29 19.57
CA ALA A 333 -17.48 2.65 19.11
C ALA A 333 -18.19 3.64 20.02
N TRP A 334 -17.59 4.81 20.22
CA TRP A 334 -18.14 5.88 21.07
C TRP A 334 -17.64 7.24 20.59
N PHE A 335 -18.22 8.30 21.13
CA PHE A 335 -17.78 9.66 20.82
C PHE A 335 -17.04 10.29 21.98
N VAL A 336 -15.98 11.04 21.66
CA VAL A 336 -15.16 11.77 22.63
C VAL A 336 -15.15 13.24 22.29
N ARG A 337 -15.28 14.11 23.30
CA ARG A 337 -15.12 15.55 23.18
C ARG A 337 -14.08 16.04 24.19
N GLU A 338 -13.05 16.72 23.71
CA GLU A 338 -11.97 17.25 24.57
C GLU A 338 -11.31 16.19 25.49
N GLY A 339 -11.32 14.92 25.06
CA GLY A 339 -10.76 13.79 25.82
C GLY A 339 -11.77 13.06 26.71
N GLU A 340 -12.99 13.58 26.87
CA GLU A 340 -14.05 12.97 27.68
C GLU A 340 -15.09 12.27 26.81
N GLU A 341 -15.56 11.10 27.26
CA GLU A 341 -16.63 10.34 26.61
C GLU A 341 -17.94 11.15 26.63
N VAL A 342 -18.64 11.17 25.49
CA VAL A 342 -19.88 11.94 25.34
C VAL A 342 -21.08 11.08 25.70
N GLU A 343 -21.84 11.54 26.69
CA GLU A 343 -23.08 10.92 27.14
C GLU A 343 -24.14 10.82 26.03
N ALA A 344 -25.00 9.81 26.14
CA ALA A 344 -25.99 9.44 25.12
C ALA A 344 -26.95 10.59 24.72
N ASP A 345 -27.30 11.48 25.66
CA ASP A 345 -28.21 12.61 25.45
C ASP A 345 -27.55 13.80 24.74
N ALA A 346 -26.22 13.87 24.76
CA ALA A 346 -25.41 14.88 24.08
C ALA A 346 -24.99 14.48 22.66
N LEU A 347 -25.35 13.26 22.22
CA LEU A 347 -25.12 12.76 20.87
C LEU A 347 -26.08 13.37 19.84
N PRO A 348 -25.71 13.38 18.54
CA PRO A 348 -26.62 13.79 17.47
C PRO A 348 -27.95 13.01 17.50
N ALA A 349 -29.06 13.69 17.17
CA ALA A 349 -30.37 13.06 17.15
C ALA A 349 -30.47 11.95 16.08
N HIS A 350 -31.16 10.87 16.42
CA HIS A 350 -31.38 9.69 15.56
C HIS A 350 -30.09 9.03 15.06
N LEU A 351 -29.05 9.04 15.90
CA LEU A 351 -27.77 8.43 15.58
C LEU A 351 -27.88 6.91 15.44
N ARG A 352 -27.37 6.39 14.32
CA ARG A 352 -27.23 4.96 14.05
C ARG A 352 -25.79 4.66 13.66
N LEU A 353 -25.20 3.65 14.30
CA LEU A 353 -23.86 3.18 13.94
C LEU A 353 -23.94 1.82 13.24
N THR A 354 -23.12 1.67 12.21
CA THR A 354 -22.94 0.40 11.48
C THR A 354 -21.46 0.13 11.29
N ALA A 355 -21.02 -1.09 11.62
CA ALA A 355 -19.70 -1.58 11.28
C ALA A 355 -19.80 -2.44 10.01
N GLU A 356 -18.84 -2.28 9.10
CA GLU A 356 -18.79 -2.96 7.81
C GLU A 356 -17.35 -3.40 7.53
N LEU A 357 -17.14 -4.65 7.12
CA LEU A 357 -15.88 -5.13 6.57
C LEU A 357 -15.96 -5.15 5.05
N ARG A 358 -15.00 -4.51 4.40
CA ARG A 358 -14.86 -4.43 2.96
C ARG A 358 -13.61 -5.13 2.50
N ASP A 359 -13.68 -5.84 1.39
CA ASP A 359 -12.50 -6.41 0.75
C ASP A 359 -11.66 -5.35 0.01
N GLU A 360 -10.54 -5.77 -0.58
CA GLU A 360 -9.65 -4.91 -1.37
C GLU A 360 -10.34 -4.27 -2.60
N SER A 361 -11.43 -4.86 -3.12
CA SER A 361 -12.24 -4.25 -4.19
C SER A 361 -13.20 -3.16 -3.69
N GLY A 362 -13.32 -3.00 -2.37
CA GLY A 362 -14.28 -2.12 -1.72
C GLY A 362 -15.68 -2.73 -1.55
N SER A 363 -15.85 -4.01 -1.88
CA SER A 363 -17.12 -4.72 -1.75
C SER A 363 -17.36 -5.12 -0.30
N ALA A 364 -18.60 -4.93 0.16
CA ALA A 364 -18.99 -5.31 1.52
C ALA A 364 -18.99 -6.84 1.69
N GLN A 365 -18.12 -7.35 2.55
CA GLN A 365 -18.13 -8.76 2.93
C GLN A 365 -19.16 -9.05 4.03
N SER A 366 -19.20 -8.18 5.05
CA SER A 366 -20.09 -8.32 6.19
C SER A 366 -20.42 -6.95 6.77
N ALA A 367 -21.58 -6.85 7.41
CA ALA A 367 -22.02 -5.63 8.09
C ALA A 367 -22.87 -5.98 9.32
N VAL A 368 -22.82 -5.11 10.32
CA VAL A 368 -23.64 -5.22 11.53
C VAL A 368 -24.06 -3.82 12.01
N VAL A 369 -25.28 -3.71 12.51
CA VAL A 369 -25.73 -2.50 13.21
C VAL A 369 -25.24 -2.60 14.64
N LEU A 370 -24.57 -1.56 15.14
CA LEU A 370 -24.11 -1.53 16.52
C LEU A 370 -25.26 -1.12 17.44
N GLU A 371 -25.45 -1.88 18.51
CA GLU A 371 -26.47 -1.61 19.52
C GLU A 371 -25.95 -0.60 20.53
N GLN A 372 -26.76 0.41 20.84
CA GLN A 372 -26.40 1.40 21.83
C GLN A 372 -26.54 0.81 23.24
N GLN A 373 -25.45 0.88 24.00
CA GLN A 373 -25.37 0.55 25.42
C GLN A 373 -24.78 1.76 26.14
N GLU A 374 -25.64 2.53 26.80
CA GLU A 374 -25.28 3.81 27.42
C GLU A 374 -24.65 4.78 26.39
N ALA A 375 -23.43 5.27 26.62
CA ALA A 375 -22.69 6.18 25.74
C ALA A 375 -21.97 5.46 24.57
N ARG A 376 -21.99 4.12 24.56
CA ARG A 376 -21.23 3.29 23.60
C ARG A 376 -22.13 2.53 22.64
N PHE A 377 -21.56 2.13 21.53
CA PHE A 377 -22.20 1.32 20.49
C PHE A 377 -21.39 0.05 20.31
N VAL A 378 -22.00 -1.10 20.58
CA VAL A 378 -21.32 -2.39 20.56
C VAL A 378 -21.99 -3.36 19.61
N GLY A 379 -21.20 -4.23 19.01
CA GLY A 379 -21.69 -5.28 18.14
C GLY A 379 -20.62 -6.29 17.83
N ARG A 380 -21.02 -7.39 17.20
CA ARG A 380 -20.09 -8.41 16.70
C ARG A 380 -20.28 -8.55 15.21
N LEU A 381 -19.26 -8.16 14.45
CA LEU A 381 -19.25 -8.32 13.02
C LEU A 381 -19.10 -9.81 12.69
N PRO A 382 -19.86 -10.35 11.72
CA PRO A 382 -19.69 -11.73 11.26
C PRO A 382 -18.25 -12.00 10.82
N ALA A 383 -17.81 -13.24 10.99
CA ALA A 383 -16.45 -13.65 10.66
C ALA A 383 -16.09 -13.30 9.20
N PRO A 384 -14.87 -12.80 8.94
CA PRO A 384 -14.39 -12.57 7.59
C PRO A 384 -14.46 -13.86 6.76
N ALA A 385 -14.86 -13.72 5.50
CA ALA A 385 -15.04 -14.85 4.58
C ALA A 385 -13.86 -15.02 3.61
N LEU A 386 -13.09 -13.95 3.35
CA LEU A 386 -11.94 -13.95 2.45
C LEU A 386 -10.70 -13.45 3.18
N ALA A 387 -9.59 -14.14 2.98
CA ALA A 387 -8.28 -13.68 3.45
C ALA A 387 -7.76 -12.54 2.56
N GLY A 388 -6.70 -11.87 3.04
CA GLY A 388 -6.05 -10.77 2.35
C GLY A 388 -6.33 -9.43 3.02
N LYS A 389 -6.15 -8.35 2.27
CA LYS A 389 -6.38 -6.99 2.76
C LYS A 389 -7.87 -6.69 2.86
N ALA A 390 -8.25 -5.96 3.89
CA ALA A 390 -9.60 -5.50 4.08
C ALA A 390 -9.62 -4.14 4.78
N GLN A 391 -10.77 -3.47 4.73
CA GLN A 391 -11.02 -2.24 5.46
C GLN A 391 -12.23 -2.43 6.36
N LEU A 392 -12.06 -2.21 7.66
CA LEU A 392 -13.16 -2.14 8.61
C LEU A 392 -13.60 -0.68 8.74
N ALA A 393 -14.86 -0.41 8.42
CA ALA A 393 -15.45 0.92 8.48
C ALA A 393 -16.55 0.96 9.53
N VAL A 394 -16.45 1.87 10.50
CA VAL A 394 -17.56 2.24 11.38
C VAL A 394 -18.15 3.54 10.88
N ARG A 395 -19.44 3.52 10.56
CA ARG A 395 -20.20 4.67 10.04
C ARG A 395 -21.23 5.09 11.06
N ALA A 396 -21.29 6.39 11.32
CA ALA A 396 -22.25 7.01 12.21
C ALA A 396 -23.09 8.01 11.42
N GLU A 397 -24.39 7.75 11.34
CA GLU A 397 -25.33 8.58 10.60
C GLU A 397 -26.44 9.07 11.53
N GLY A 398 -26.69 10.37 11.52
CA GLY A 398 -27.74 11.02 12.30
C GLY A 398 -28.33 12.21 11.54
N GLN A 399 -29.21 12.96 12.19
CA GLN A 399 -29.82 14.13 11.56
C GLN A 399 -28.77 15.23 11.29
N GLY A 400 -28.42 15.44 10.01
CA GLY A 400 -27.41 16.43 9.61
C GLY A 400 -25.97 16.04 9.99
N PHE A 401 -25.75 14.78 10.34
CA PHE A 401 -24.49 14.26 10.86
C PHE A 401 -24.10 12.99 10.10
N ARG A 402 -22.86 12.92 9.59
CA ARG A 402 -22.31 11.78 8.88
C ARG A 402 -20.81 11.68 9.16
N ARG A 403 -20.44 10.79 10.06
CA ARG A 403 -19.05 10.45 10.37
C ARG A 403 -18.73 9.03 9.93
N GLN A 404 -17.51 8.78 9.56
CA GLN A 404 -16.99 7.42 9.47
C GLN A 404 -15.54 7.36 9.94
N ARG A 405 -15.16 6.19 10.44
CA ARG A 405 -13.78 5.83 10.73
C ARG A 405 -13.47 4.54 9.95
N VAL A 406 -12.42 4.58 9.15
CA VAL A 406 -12.01 3.46 8.30
C VAL A 406 -10.63 3.02 8.76
N GLN A 407 -10.49 1.74 9.07
CA GLN A 407 -9.25 1.15 9.53
C GLN A 407 -8.86 -0.01 8.61
N PRO A 408 -7.73 0.10 7.91
CA PRO A 408 -7.14 -1.03 7.19
C PRO A 408 -6.72 -2.15 8.16
N VAL A 409 -7.02 -3.38 7.76
CA VAL A 409 -6.78 -4.60 8.52
C VAL A 409 -6.31 -5.71 7.60
N ASN A 410 -5.54 -6.66 8.14
CA ASN A 410 -5.24 -7.91 7.47
C ASN A 410 -6.25 -8.97 7.88
N VAL A 411 -6.64 -9.83 6.96
CA VAL A 411 -7.44 -11.03 7.25
C VAL A 411 -6.59 -12.25 6.94
N LEU A 412 -6.25 -13.03 7.97
CA LEU A 412 -5.44 -14.23 7.83
C LEU A 412 -6.26 -15.49 8.14
N PRO A 413 -5.88 -16.66 7.60
CA PRO A 413 -6.36 -17.91 8.15
C PRO A 413 -5.89 -18.04 9.61
N ALA A 414 -6.70 -18.69 10.45
CA ALA A 414 -6.34 -18.89 11.86
C ALA A 414 -5.12 -19.80 12.05
N VAL A 415 -4.86 -20.67 11.06
CA VAL A 415 -3.67 -21.52 10.99
C VAL A 415 -3.10 -21.41 9.58
N ALA A 416 -1.84 -21.00 9.47
CA ALA A 416 -1.09 -21.02 8.22
C ALA A 416 -0.60 -22.43 7.91
N ALA A 417 -0.49 -22.75 6.63
CA ALA A 417 -0.02 -24.04 6.16
C ALA A 417 1.04 -23.89 5.07
N ARG A 418 2.13 -24.65 5.18
CA ARG A 418 3.22 -24.65 4.20
C ARG A 418 3.63 -26.07 3.84
N HIS A 419 3.86 -26.32 2.55
CA HIS A 419 4.49 -27.55 2.09
C HIS A 419 6.00 -27.46 2.29
N ASP A 420 6.57 -28.41 3.03
CA ASP A 420 8.00 -28.64 3.10
C ASP A 420 8.34 -29.86 2.24
N GLU A 421 8.79 -29.58 1.02
CA GLU A 421 9.10 -30.60 0.02
C GLU A 421 10.26 -31.49 0.45
N ALA A 422 11.28 -30.90 1.08
CA ALA A 422 12.49 -31.60 1.49
C ALA A 422 12.19 -32.65 2.56
N SER A 423 11.29 -32.34 3.50
CA SER A 423 10.88 -33.28 4.55
C SER A 423 9.62 -34.08 4.22
N ARG A 424 8.99 -33.85 3.05
CA ARG A 424 7.70 -34.44 2.62
C ARG A 424 6.61 -34.26 3.69
N ARG A 425 6.50 -33.05 4.22
CA ARG A 425 5.53 -32.71 5.28
C ARG A 425 4.78 -31.45 4.95
N VAL A 426 3.62 -31.28 5.57
CA VAL A 426 2.95 -29.98 5.66
C VAL A 426 3.13 -29.46 7.07
N LEU A 427 3.73 -28.29 7.18
CA LEU A 427 3.92 -27.57 8.43
C LEU A 427 2.72 -26.65 8.64
N LEU A 428 2.12 -26.72 9.83
CA LEU A 428 0.99 -25.89 10.23
C LEU A 428 1.42 -25.00 11.39
N ASN A 429 1.11 -23.71 11.32
CA ASN A 429 1.42 -22.72 12.35
C ASN A 429 0.16 -21.98 12.79
N ALA A 430 -0.09 -21.90 14.09
CA ALA A 430 -1.21 -21.12 14.62
C ALA A 430 -0.91 -19.61 14.54
N GLU A 431 -1.61 -18.93 13.64
CA GLU A 431 -1.54 -17.47 13.49
C GLU A 431 -2.44 -16.78 14.51
N HIS A 432 -3.59 -17.37 14.85
CA HIS A 432 -4.48 -16.82 15.86
C HIS A 432 -3.87 -16.93 17.27
N PRO A 433 -3.73 -15.84 18.05
CA PRO A 433 -2.98 -15.81 19.32
C PRO A 433 -3.46 -16.80 20.38
N LEU A 434 -4.75 -17.14 20.39
CA LEU A 434 -5.32 -18.06 21.37
C LEU A 434 -5.25 -19.54 20.96
N LEU A 435 -4.79 -19.88 19.75
CA LEU A 435 -4.72 -21.27 19.31
C LEU A 435 -3.41 -21.93 19.72
N ASP A 436 -3.52 -23.13 20.29
CA ASP A 436 -2.41 -23.98 20.69
C ASP A 436 -2.75 -25.48 20.54
N ARG A 437 -1.78 -26.35 20.81
CA ARG A 437 -1.93 -27.81 20.72
C ARG A 437 -2.95 -28.40 21.71
N HIS A 438 -3.31 -27.69 22.76
CA HIS A 438 -4.20 -28.17 23.82
C HIS A 438 -5.66 -27.91 23.47
N ASN A 439 -5.93 -26.83 22.73
CA ASN A 439 -7.27 -26.45 22.33
C ASN A 439 -7.60 -26.67 20.85
N THR A 440 -6.61 -27.01 20.02
CA THR A 440 -6.76 -27.15 18.56
C THR A 440 -6.46 -28.56 18.08
N ARG A 441 -7.32 -29.10 17.21
CA ARG A 441 -7.12 -30.34 16.48
C ARG A 441 -7.15 -30.08 14.98
N LEU A 442 -6.10 -30.50 14.28
CA LEU A 442 -5.95 -30.28 12.84
C LEU A 442 -5.81 -31.62 12.12
N TYR A 443 -6.29 -31.67 10.87
CA TYR A 443 -6.15 -32.82 10.00
C TYR A 443 -6.19 -32.42 8.53
N GLY A 444 -5.58 -33.24 7.68
CA GLY A 444 -5.60 -33.10 6.24
C GLY A 444 -6.41 -34.20 5.59
N GLN A 445 -7.00 -33.92 4.43
CA GLN A 445 -7.62 -34.90 3.57
C GLN A 445 -6.99 -34.85 2.18
N LEU A 446 -6.40 -35.98 1.78
CA LEU A 446 -5.69 -36.12 0.52
C LEU A 446 -6.22 -37.32 -0.25
N GLN A 447 -6.83 -37.08 -1.42
CA GLN A 447 -7.46 -38.14 -2.24
C GLN A 447 -8.42 -39.06 -1.44
N GLY A 448 -9.11 -38.50 -0.46
CA GLY A 448 -10.01 -39.22 0.44
C GLY A 448 -9.35 -39.84 1.68
N ALA A 449 -8.02 -39.95 1.74
CA ALA A 449 -7.30 -40.40 2.92
C ALA A 449 -7.22 -39.29 3.98
N HIS A 450 -7.44 -39.66 5.25
CA HIS A 450 -7.34 -38.75 6.38
C HIS A 450 -5.93 -38.79 6.96
N LEU A 451 -5.28 -37.63 7.05
CA LEU A 451 -3.93 -37.45 7.57
C LEU A 451 -4.01 -36.67 8.88
N ALA A 452 -3.56 -37.26 9.98
CA ALA A 452 -3.54 -36.60 11.27
C ALA A 452 -2.39 -35.57 11.35
N ALA A 453 -2.64 -34.42 11.98
CA ALA A 453 -1.59 -33.47 12.31
C ALA A 453 -1.00 -33.78 13.69
N GLU A 454 0.32 -33.94 13.75
CA GLU A 454 1.05 -34.19 15.00
C GLU A 454 1.64 -32.87 15.52
N PRO A 455 1.41 -32.50 16.80
CA PRO A 455 1.99 -31.29 17.36
C PRO A 455 3.51 -31.40 17.46
N THR A 456 4.23 -30.43 16.92
CA THR A 456 5.69 -30.33 16.99
C THR A 456 6.16 -29.32 18.04
N SER A 457 5.35 -28.30 18.33
CA SER A 457 5.54 -27.36 19.45
C SER A 457 4.20 -26.87 19.99
N GLU A 458 4.17 -25.89 20.91
CA GLU A 458 2.92 -25.36 21.49
C GLU A 458 1.92 -24.86 20.43
N ARG A 459 2.42 -24.26 19.35
CA ARG A 459 1.63 -23.58 18.30
C ARG A 459 1.90 -24.11 16.89
N ARG A 460 2.57 -25.27 16.77
CA ARG A 460 2.97 -25.84 15.48
C ARG A 460 2.61 -27.32 15.41
N TRP A 461 2.24 -27.75 14.22
CA TRP A 461 1.95 -29.14 13.89
C TRP A 461 2.63 -29.52 12.58
N SER A 462 2.78 -30.81 12.36
CA SER A 462 3.19 -31.36 11.06
C SER A 462 2.26 -32.48 10.62
N ILE A 463 1.93 -32.50 9.34
CA ILE A 463 1.25 -33.62 8.69
C ILE A 463 2.29 -34.31 7.81
N ALA A 464 2.51 -35.61 8.04
CA ALA A 464 3.34 -36.41 7.15
C ALA A 464 2.58 -36.71 5.85
N LEU A 465 3.21 -36.43 4.71
CA LEU A 465 2.62 -36.76 3.41
C LEU A 465 3.01 -38.20 3.01
N PRO A 466 2.09 -38.96 2.39
CA PRO A 466 2.42 -40.24 1.78
C PRO A 466 3.35 -40.03 0.57
N GLU A 467 3.82 -41.12 -0.03
CA GLU A 467 4.53 -41.00 -1.28
C GLU A 467 3.58 -40.54 -2.39
N LEU A 468 3.86 -39.36 -2.94
CA LEU A 468 3.09 -38.73 -4.00
C LEU A 468 3.91 -38.66 -5.28
N ASP A 469 3.21 -38.78 -6.41
CA ASP A 469 3.79 -38.51 -7.72
C ASP A 469 3.96 -37.00 -7.88
N THR A 470 5.21 -36.52 -7.89
CA THR A 470 5.55 -35.11 -8.01
C THR A 470 5.21 -34.55 -9.39
N ALA A 471 4.86 -35.40 -10.37
CA ALA A 471 4.36 -34.99 -11.67
C ALA A 471 2.88 -34.61 -11.68
N LEU A 472 2.18 -34.69 -10.55
CA LEU A 472 0.77 -34.34 -10.44
C LEU A 472 0.55 -33.30 -9.35
N SER A 473 -0.12 -32.22 -9.72
CA SER A 473 -0.64 -31.26 -8.75
C SER A 473 -1.83 -31.86 -8.00
N VAL A 474 -1.73 -31.99 -6.68
CA VAL A 474 -2.76 -32.65 -5.84
C VAL A 474 -3.28 -31.70 -4.78
N PRO A 475 -4.60 -31.47 -4.69
CA PRO A 475 -5.18 -30.66 -3.62
C PRO A 475 -5.21 -31.42 -2.29
N LEU A 476 -4.64 -30.82 -1.26
CA LEU A 476 -4.78 -31.20 0.14
C LEU A 476 -5.80 -30.27 0.81
N VAL A 477 -6.91 -30.84 1.26
CA VAL A 477 -7.91 -30.09 2.03
C VAL A 477 -7.53 -30.16 3.51
N LEU A 478 -7.23 -29.01 4.10
CA LEU A 478 -6.96 -28.91 5.53
C LEU A 478 -8.25 -28.57 6.27
N ARG A 479 -8.43 -29.17 7.44
CA ARG A 479 -9.55 -28.89 8.35
C ARG A 479 -9.05 -28.86 9.79
N GLY A 480 -9.81 -28.16 10.63
CA GLY A 480 -9.49 -28.09 12.04
C GLY A 480 -10.69 -27.68 12.88
N GLU A 481 -10.60 -28.01 14.17
CA GLU A 481 -11.53 -27.57 15.19
C GLU A 481 -10.72 -26.98 16.35
N ALA A 482 -11.17 -25.85 16.86
CA ALA A 482 -10.59 -25.22 18.04
C ALA A 482 -11.66 -25.00 19.11
N THR A 483 -11.35 -25.26 20.37
CA THR A 483 -12.25 -24.95 21.48
C THR A 483 -11.73 -23.75 22.26
N LEU A 484 -12.42 -22.62 22.16
CA LEU A 484 -12.06 -21.35 22.81
C LEU A 484 -13.23 -20.89 23.67
N ASP A 485 -12.96 -20.48 24.90
CA ASP A 485 -13.99 -20.02 25.86
C ASP A 485 -15.18 -20.99 26.04
N GLY A 486 -14.96 -22.29 25.82
CA GLY A 486 -15.99 -23.34 25.90
C GLY A 486 -16.82 -23.53 24.63
N GLU A 487 -16.60 -22.74 23.58
CA GLU A 487 -17.23 -22.88 22.27
C GLU A 487 -16.27 -23.58 21.29
N THR A 488 -16.79 -24.53 20.50
CA THR A 488 -16.02 -25.20 19.44
C THR A 488 -16.25 -24.48 18.11
N HIS A 489 -15.16 -23.98 17.53
CA HIS A 489 -15.12 -23.30 16.24
C HIS A 489 -14.52 -24.23 15.19
N GLU A 490 -15.18 -24.33 14.04
CA GLU A 490 -14.58 -24.93 12.84
C GLU A 490 -13.60 -23.94 12.23
N LEU A 491 -12.36 -24.37 12.02
CA LEU A 491 -11.31 -23.53 11.46
C LEU A 491 -11.36 -23.58 9.94
N GLN A 492 -11.52 -22.40 9.32
CA GLN A 492 -11.33 -22.25 7.89
C GLN A 492 -9.84 -22.23 7.58
N LEU A 493 -9.33 -23.36 7.10
CA LEU A 493 -7.92 -23.53 6.75
C LEU A 493 -7.70 -23.31 5.26
N PRO A 494 -6.51 -22.80 4.87
CA PRO A 494 -6.18 -22.62 3.46
C PRO A 494 -6.21 -23.96 2.72
N ARG A 495 -6.69 -23.95 1.48
CA ARG A 495 -6.52 -25.09 0.57
C ARG A 495 -5.08 -25.11 0.11
N LEU A 496 -4.39 -26.23 0.29
CA LEU A 496 -3.00 -26.36 -0.14
C LEU A 496 -2.96 -27.20 -1.41
N VAL A 497 -2.29 -26.72 -2.45
CA VAL A 497 -2.01 -27.49 -3.66
C VAL A 497 -0.57 -27.99 -3.55
N LEU A 498 -0.38 -29.30 -3.54
CA LEU A 498 0.94 -29.93 -3.55
C LEU A 498 1.44 -29.93 -5.01
N PHE A 499 2.71 -29.57 -5.22
CA PHE A 499 3.36 -29.49 -6.54
C PHE A 499 2.61 -28.56 -7.54
N PRO A 500 2.49 -27.25 -7.23
CA PRO A 500 1.70 -26.30 -8.03
C PRO A 500 2.31 -25.99 -9.41
N SER A 501 3.59 -26.29 -9.63
CA SER A 501 4.34 -26.01 -10.85
C SER A 501 4.11 -27.02 -11.99
N VAL A 502 3.37 -28.11 -11.75
CA VAL A 502 3.07 -29.12 -12.77
C VAL A 502 1.61 -29.02 -13.22
N ALA A 503 1.41 -28.80 -14.53
CA ALA A 503 0.09 -28.63 -15.13
C ALA A 503 -0.86 -29.76 -14.71
N THR A 504 -2.02 -29.40 -14.15
CA THR A 504 -3.04 -30.40 -13.82
C THR A 504 -3.48 -31.11 -15.10
N ALA A 505 -3.70 -32.43 -15.03
CA ALA A 505 -4.29 -33.20 -16.14
C ALA A 505 -5.75 -32.81 -16.49
N ILE A 506 -6.27 -31.73 -15.90
CA ILE A 506 -7.62 -31.18 -16.12
C ILE A 506 -7.57 -29.92 -17.02
N ASP A 507 -6.38 -29.35 -17.28
CA ASP A 507 -6.21 -28.18 -18.17
C ASP A 507 -6.47 -28.45 -19.67
N GLN A 508 -7.03 -29.61 -20.04
CA GLN A 508 -7.45 -29.92 -21.41
C GLN A 508 -8.97 -29.92 -21.65
N VAL A 509 -9.82 -29.60 -20.65
CA VAL A 509 -11.26 -29.49 -20.91
C VAL A 509 -11.89 -28.31 -20.14
N ASP A 510 -12.34 -27.32 -20.91
CA ASP A 510 -13.16 -26.14 -20.57
C ASP A 510 -13.87 -26.09 -19.21
N ALA A 511 -13.58 -25.06 -18.40
CA ALA A 511 -14.58 -24.33 -17.57
C ALA A 511 -14.04 -23.03 -16.93
N GLY A 512 -14.61 -21.88 -17.35
CA GLY A 512 -15.09 -20.73 -16.54
C GLY A 512 -14.25 -20.07 -15.43
N PRO A 513 -14.31 -18.72 -15.28
CA PRO A 513 -13.51 -17.98 -14.30
C PRO A 513 -14.22 -17.92 -12.93
N ALA A 514 -13.61 -18.52 -11.91
CA ALA A 514 -13.74 -18.11 -10.52
C ALA A 514 -12.77 -18.92 -9.66
N LEU A 515 -12.03 -18.21 -8.79
CA LEU A 515 -11.29 -18.62 -7.60
C LEU A 515 -9.83 -18.18 -7.66
N ASP A 516 -9.55 -17.05 -7.01
CA ASP A 516 -8.21 -16.65 -6.63
C ASP A 516 -7.58 -17.74 -5.75
N VAL A 517 -6.53 -18.34 -6.30
CA VAL A 517 -5.65 -19.25 -5.60
C VAL A 517 -4.71 -18.39 -4.77
N VAL A 518 -4.83 -18.47 -3.43
CA VAL A 518 -3.80 -17.94 -2.53
C VAL A 518 -2.51 -18.71 -2.81
N ARG A 519 -1.57 -18.05 -3.48
CA ARG A 519 -0.26 -18.60 -3.82
C ARG A 519 0.68 -18.36 -2.65
N PHE A 520 1.24 -19.44 -2.11
CA PHE A 520 2.46 -19.40 -1.29
C PHE A 520 3.62 -19.86 -2.19
N HIS A 521 4.66 -19.03 -2.27
CA HIS A 521 5.69 -19.01 -3.32
C HIS A 521 6.53 -20.29 -3.49
N GLU A 522 6.95 -20.52 -4.73
CA GLU A 522 8.08 -21.36 -5.16
C GLU A 522 9.14 -20.42 -5.76
N GLU A 523 10.43 -20.68 -5.50
CA GLU A 523 11.56 -20.00 -6.13
C GLU A 523 11.58 -20.31 -7.63
N LEU A 524 11.56 -19.30 -8.51
CA LEU A 524 11.65 -19.52 -9.96
C LEU A 524 12.82 -18.77 -10.58
N THR A 525 13.76 -19.54 -11.13
CA THR A 525 14.70 -19.10 -12.17
C THR A 525 13.96 -18.99 -13.51
N PRO A 526 14.36 -18.08 -14.42
CA PRO A 526 13.51 -17.69 -15.53
C PRO A 526 13.61 -18.68 -16.70
N VAL A 527 12.53 -19.40 -16.98
CA VAL A 527 12.30 -20.03 -18.30
C VAL A 527 11.25 -19.21 -19.04
N ARG A 528 11.70 -18.54 -20.09
CA ARG A 528 10.90 -17.71 -20.97
C ARG A 528 10.29 -18.58 -22.08
N GLU A 529 9.00 -18.84 -22.01
CA GLU A 529 8.18 -19.15 -23.19
C GLU A 529 6.90 -18.29 -23.20
N PRO A 530 6.42 -17.89 -24.40
CA PRO A 530 5.53 -16.75 -24.56
C PRO A 530 4.07 -17.18 -24.48
N ARG A 531 3.33 -16.67 -23.48
CA ARG A 531 1.87 -16.78 -23.45
C ARG A 531 1.25 -15.55 -24.12
N ALA A 532 0.42 -15.83 -25.11
CA ALA A 532 -0.26 -14.88 -25.97
C ALA A 532 -1.20 -13.96 -25.17
N THR A 533 -1.01 -12.66 -25.31
CA THR A 533 -2.00 -11.65 -24.99
C THR A 533 -2.99 -11.54 -26.15
N SER A 534 -4.27 -11.69 -25.85
CA SER A 534 -5.36 -11.29 -26.75
C SER A 534 -5.39 -9.77 -26.82
N GLU A 535 -4.59 -9.20 -27.72
CA GLU A 535 -4.70 -7.80 -28.12
C GLU A 535 -5.74 -7.66 -29.23
N SER A 536 -6.61 -6.66 -29.09
CA SER A 536 -7.48 -6.22 -30.18
C SER A 536 -6.62 -5.85 -31.41
N PRO A 537 -6.98 -6.27 -32.63
CA PRO A 537 -6.11 -6.14 -33.79
C PRO A 537 -5.95 -4.68 -34.22
N LEU A 538 -4.71 -4.30 -34.53
CA LEU A 538 -4.36 -3.05 -35.20
C LEU A 538 -4.99 -3.00 -36.60
N PRO A 539 -5.27 -1.80 -37.16
CA PRO A 539 -5.73 -1.67 -38.54
C PRO A 539 -4.74 -2.31 -39.54
N GLN A 540 -5.22 -3.13 -40.46
CA GLN A 540 -4.41 -3.88 -41.45
C GLN A 540 -3.24 -3.13 -42.15
N PRO A 541 -3.34 -1.82 -42.49
CA PRO A 541 -2.18 -1.12 -43.08
C PRO A 541 -0.99 -0.98 -42.13
N LEU A 542 -1.22 -0.91 -40.81
CA LEU A 542 -0.15 -0.83 -39.80
C LEU A 542 0.52 -2.19 -39.58
N GLU A 543 -0.24 -3.29 -39.61
CA GLU A 543 0.32 -4.65 -39.53
C GLU A 543 1.24 -4.98 -40.71
N GLN A 544 0.89 -4.53 -41.92
CA GLN A 544 1.73 -4.71 -43.10
C GLN A 544 3.02 -3.88 -43.04
N ALA A 545 2.95 -2.65 -42.51
CA ALA A 545 4.14 -1.80 -42.33
C ALA A 545 5.12 -2.40 -41.30
N VAL A 546 4.60 -2.88 -40.17
CA VAL A 546 5.40 -3.49 -39.10
C VAL A 546 6.07 -4.79 -39.57
N ARG A 547 5.34 -5.66 -40.30
CA ARG A 547 5.92 -6.89 -40.88
C ARG A 547 6.99 -6.59 -41.94
N SER A 548 6.84 -5.52 -42.72
CA SER A 548 7.83 -5.14 -43.75
C SER A 548 9.14 -4.67 -43.14
N ILE A 549 9.10 -4.00 -41.98
CA ILE A 549 10.28 -3.53 -41.25
C ILE A 549 10.99 -4.69 -40.55
N GLN A 550 10.24 -5.67 -40.05
CA GLN A 550 10.78 -6.84 -39.36
C GLN A 550 11.40 -7.89 -40.30
N GLN A 551 11.11 -7.82 -41.61
CA GLN A 551 11.70 -8.70 -42.64
C GLN A 551 13.01 -8.16 -43.24
N LEU A 552 13.52 -7.03 -42.77
CA LEU A 552 14.84 -6.54 -43.19
C LEU A 552 15.93 -7.53 -42.72
N PRO A 553 16.83 -7.99 -43.62
CA PRO A 553 17.91 -8.90 -43.24
C PRO A 553 18.76 -8.29 -42.12
N ARG A 554 19.14 -9.09 -41.10
CA ARG A 554 19.91 -8.62 -39.92
C ARG A 554 21.17 -7.81 -40.24
N VAL A 555 21.78 -8.06 -41.40
CA VAL A 555 22.94 -7.31 -41.93
C VAL A 555 22.60 -5.83 -42.22
N ALA A 556 21.35 -5.51 -42.55
CA ALA A 556 20.87 -4.13 -42.73
C ALA A 556 20.60 -3.43 -41.39
N GLN A 557 20.19 -4.16 -40.35
CA GLN A 557 20.02 -3.62 -38.99
C GLN A 557 21.35 -3.34 -38.29
N GLU A 558 22.37 -4.17 -38.49
CA GLU A 558 23.71 -3.94 -37.95
C GLU A 558 24.40 -2.75 -38.65
N ARG A 559 24.31 -2.67 -39.98
CA ARG A 559 24.84 -1.51 -40.75
C ARG A 559 24.08 -0.21 -40.46
N TRP A 560 22.79 -0.27 -40.11
CA TRP A 560 22.02 0.92 -39.72
C TRP A 560 22.61 1.60 -38.47
N ARG A 561 23.06 0.82 -37.48
CA ARG A 561 23.72 1.34 -36.26
C ARG A 561 25.09 1.95 -36.55
N GLU A 562 25.82 1.44 -37.54
CA GLU A 562 27.10 2.00 -37.98
C GLU A 562 26.94 3.31 -38.78
N TRP A 563 25.86 3.44 -39.55
CA TRP A 563 25.60 4.62 -40.40
C TRP A 563 24.85 5.73 -39.64
N GLN A 564 24.16 5.39 -38.56
CA GLN A 564 23.44 6.31 -37.68
C GLN A 564 24.31 7.51 -37.22
N PRO A 565 25.53 7.34 -36.66
CA PRO A 565 26.36 8.47 -36.24
C PRO A 565 26.97 9.28 -37.40
N VAL A 566 27.09 8.69 -38.60
CA VAL A 566 27.60 9.40 -39.80
C VAL A 566 26.51 10.25 -40.44
N LEU A 567 25.24 9.84 -40.30
CA LEU A 567 24.06 10.57 -40.79
C LEU A 567 23.58 11.65 -39.80
N THR A 568 23.76 11.47 -38.50
CA THR A 568 23.28 12.43 -37.48
C THR A 568 24.25 13.57 -37.19
N ARG A 569 25.57 13.38 -37.38
CA ARG A 569 26.57 14.45 -37.15
C ARG A 569 26.39 15.71 -38.00
N PRO A 570 26.15 15.64 -39.33
CA PRO A 570 25.85 16.85 -40.11
C PRO A 570 24.44 17.40 -39.85
N LEU A 571 23.55 16.60 -39.24
CA LEU A 571 22.19 17.01 -38.87
C LEU A 571 22.20 17.91 -37.62
N GLU A 572 23.06 17.60 -36.65
CA GLU A 572 23.26 18.39 -35.43
C GLU A 572 24.00 19.71 -35.70
N GLU A 573 24.99 19.73 -36.62
CA GLU A 573 25.66 20.96 -37.03
C GLU A 573 24.76 21.90 -37.88
N ALA A 574 23.80 21.35 -38.63
CA ALA A 574 22.88 22.15 -39.47
C ALA A 574 21.69 22.74 -38.69
N MET A 575 21.42 22.30 -37.46
CA MET A 575 20.36 22.85 -36.61
C MET A 575 20.75 24.18 -35.92
N GLY A 576 22.00 24.64 -36.10
CA GLY A 576 22.49 25.92 -35.57
C GLY A 576 22.35 27.13 -36.50
N ASP A 577 22.07 26.95 -37.81
CA ASP A 577 22.05 28.07 -38.77
C ASP A 577 20.81 28.04 -39.69
N ARG A 578 20.11 29.18 -39.79
CA ARG A 578 18.80 29.32 -40.46
C ARG A 578 18.85 29.09 -41.98
N ARG A 579 20.04 28.96 -42.57
CA ARG A 579 20.25 28.63 -44.00
C ARG A 579 20.40 27.12 -44.26
N GLY A 580 20.69 26.29 -43.24
CA GLY A 580 20.84 24.84 -43.36
C GLY A 580 19.51 24.08 -43.54
N ALA A 581 18.42 24.62 -42.96
CA ALA A 581 17.08 24.01 -43.04
C ALA A 581 16.54 23.91 -44.48
N GLY A 582 16.90 24.86 -45.37
CA GLY A 582 16.48 24.83 -46.77
C GLY A 582 17.14 23.72 -47.58
N ALA A 583 18.40 23.39 -47.29
CA ALA A 583 19.13 22.31 -47.96
C ALA A 583 18.64 20.91 -47.52
N LEU A 584 18.26 20.76 -46.24
CA LEU A 584 17.69 19.54 -45.70
C LEU A 584 16.27 19.28 -46.25
N LEU A 585 15.44 20.32 -46.36
CA LEU A 585 14.13 20.20 -47.01
C LEU A 585 14.27 19.86 -48.49
N ALA A 586 15.20 20.47 -49.22
CA ALA A 586 15.44 20.16 -50.62
C ALA A 586 15.97 18.73 -50.82
N GLY A 587 16.88 18.27 -49.96
CA GLY A 587 17.41 16.90 -49.96
C GLY A 587 16.35 15.84 -49.62
N GLY A 588 15.52 16.12 -48.61
CA GLY A 588 14.38 15.27 -48.25
C GLY A 588 13.34 15.19 -49.38
N LEU A 589 13.02 16.31 -50.03
CA LEU A 589 12.10 16.35 -51.16
C LEU A 589 12.65 15.55 -52.36
N LEU A 590 13.95 15.65 -52.63
CA LEU A 590 14.62 14.91 -53.70
C LEU A 590 14.61 13.39 -53.43
N LEU A 591 14.84 12.98 -52.18
CA LEU A 591 14.81 11.58 -51.77
C LEU A 591 13.38 11.00 -51.88
N LEU A 592 12.38 11.79 -51.50
CA LEU A 592 10.97 11.42 -51.61
C LEU A 592 10.56 11.31 -53.09
N LEU A 593 11.06 12.18 -53.96
CA LEU A 593 10.83 12.13 -55.40
C LEU A 593 11.50 10.92 -56.06
N VAL A 594 12.71 10.54 -55.63
CA VAL A 594 13.41 9.32 -56.07
C VAL A 594 12.65 8.07 -55.64
N LEU A 595 12.17 8.02 -54.39
CA LEU A 595 11.34 6.92 -53.89
C LEU A 595 10.02 6.80 -54.65
N LEU A 596 9.40 7.92 -55.01
CA LEU A 596 8.13 7.95 -55.75
C LEU A 596 8.31 7.52 -57.22
N VAL A 597 9.46 7.84 -57.83
CA VAL A 597 9.84 7.34 -59.17
C VAL A 597 10.16 5.84 -59.13
N ALA A 598 10.91 5.38 -58.12
CA ALA A 598 11.22 3.97 -57.93
C ALA A 598 9.95 3.13 -57.70
N TRP A 599 9.00 3.66 -56.92
CA TRP A 599 7.70 3.04 -56.69
C TRP A 599 6.84 2.97 -57.96
N ARG A 600 6.82 4.04 -58.76
CA ARG A 600 6.14 4.04 -60.08
C ARG A 600 6.77 3.07 -61.08
N MET A 601 8.09 2.90 -61.06
CA MET A 601 8.76 1.89 -61.90
C MET A 601 8.43 0.47 -61.44
N ALA A 602 8.36 0.22 -60.14
CA ALA A 602 7.98 -1.08 -59.59
C ALA A 602 6.52 -1.49 -59.94
N ILE A 603 5.60 -0.51 -60.00
CA ILE A 603 4.20 -0.76 -60.40
C ILE A 603 4.09 -1.05 -61.90
N ARG A 604 4.87 -0.38 -62.75
CA ARG A 604 4.86 -0.63 -64.20
C ARG A 604 5.41 -2.02 -64.58
N HIS A 605 6.29 -2.59 -63.76
CA HIS A 605 6.80 -3.96 -63.98
C HIS A 605 5.83 -5.07 -63.55
N ARG A 606 4.73 -4.76 -62.85
CA ARG A 606 3.73 -5.75 -62.41
C ARG A 606 2.55 -5.96 -63.36
N HIS A 607 2.55 -5.36 -64.56
CA HIS A 607 1.46 -5.49 -65.55
C HIS A 607 1.88 -6.02 -66.93
N ALA A 608 3.02 -6.70 -67.02
CA ALA A 608 3.41 -7.43 -68.23
C ALA A 608 3.57 -8.92 -67.91
N GLY A 609 2.48 -9.69 -67.96
CA GLY A 609 2.55 -11.15 -67.87
C GLY A 609 1.27 -11.84 -67.43
N SER A 610 0.27 -11.94 -68.31
CA SER A 610 -0.47 -13.17 -68.59
C SER A 610 -1.51 -12.87 -69.67
N ARG A 611 -1.32 -13.45 -70.86
CA ARG A 611 -2.31 -13.49 -71.94
C ARG A 611 -2.76 -14.94 -72.01
N GLU A 612 -3.95 -15.23 -71.49
CA GLU A 612 -4.62 -16.52 -71.69
C GLU A 612 -5.11 -16.62 -73.14
N GLU A 613 -4.76 -17.71 -73.82
CA GLU A 613 -5.48 -18.18 -75.00
C GLU A 613 -6.61 -19.15 -74.56
N PRO A 614 -7.77 -19.14 -75.23
CA PRO A 614 -8.90 -19.99 -74.87
C PRO A 614 -8.90 -21.33 -75.63
N HIS A 615 -9.36 -22.38 -74.92
CA HIS A 615 -9.98 -23.63 -75.39
C HIS A 615 -9.41 -24.39 -76.60
N VAL A 616 -8.99 -25.65 -76.41
CA VAL A 616 -9.81 -26.88 -76.59
C VAL A 616 -9.22 -28.00 -75.72
#